data_AF-Q6DMY7-F1
#
_entry.id   AF-Q6DMY7-F1
#
_cell.length_a   1.000
_cell.length_b   1.000
_cell.length_c   1.000
_cell.angle_alpha   90.00
_cell.angle_beta   90.00
_cell.angle_gamma   90.00
#
_symmetry.space_group_name_H-M   'P 1'
#
loop_
_entity.id
_entity.type
_entity.pdbx_description
1 polymer ?
#
loop_
_entity_poly.entity_id
_entity_poly.type
_entity_poly.pdbx_seq_one_letter_code
_entity_poly.pdbx_strand_id
1 'polypeptide(L)'
;EQMVEPAVIGTKNVIVAAAEAKVRRVVFTSSIGAVTMDPNRGPDVVVDESCWSDLEFCKSTKNWYCYGKAVAEKAACAEAKERGVDLVVINPVLVLGPLLQSTINASIIHILKYLTGSAKTYANSVQAYVHVKDVALAHVLVLETPSASGRYLCAESVLHRGDVVEILAKFFPEYNVPT
;
A
#
# COMPACT_ATOMS: atom_id res chain seq x y z
N GLU A 1 -6.56 11.54 -12.67
CA GLU A 1 -5.47 11.88 -13.62
C GLU A 1 -4.27 12.53 -12.94
N GLN A 2 -4.44 13.58 -12.14
CA GLN A 2 -3.33 14.30 -11.47
C GLN A 2 -2.39 13.45 -10.60
N MET A 3 -2.74 12.21 -10.26
CA MET A 3 -1.91 11.33 -9.41
C MET A 3 -0.92 10.46 -10.20
N VAL A 4 -1.24 10.11 -11.44
CA VAL A 4 -0.50 9.06 -12.19
C VAL A 4 0.83 9.60 -12.67
N GLU A 5 0.81 10.74 -13.35
CA GLU A 5 2.01 11.32 -13.95
C GLU A 5 3.05 11.72 -12.89
N PRO A 6 2.72 12.43 -11.79
CA PRO A 6 3.69 12.72 -10.74
C PRO A 6 4.24 11.45 -10.07
N ALA A 7 3.41 10.42 -9.90
CA ALA A 7 3.87 9.15 -9.31
C ALA A 7 4.91 8.46 -10.21
N VAL A 8 4.67 8.41 -11.53
CA VAL A 8 5.58 7.73 -12.46
C VAL A 8 6.84 8.56 -12.70
N ILE A 9 6.69 9.85 -13.02
CA ILE A 9 7.84 10.73 -13.32
C ILE A 9 8.70 10.92 -12.07
N GLY A 10 8.09 11.19 -10.92
CA GLY A 10 8.83 11.34 -9.67
C GLY A 10 9.62 10.09 -9.30
N THR A 11 9.03 8.91 -9.50
CA THR A 11 9.71 7.63 -9.27
C THR A 11 10.93 7.47 -10.18
N LYS A 12 10.78 7.72 -11.49
CA LYS A 12 11.89 7.64 -12.44
C LYS A 12 13.01 8.60 -12.07
N ASN A 13 12.68 9.85 -11.75
CA ASN A 13 13.67 10.86 -11.36
C ASN A 13 14.52 10.43 -10.17
N VAL A 14 13.90 9.81 -9.14
CA VAL A 14 14.63 9.30 -7.97
C VAL A 14 15.55 8.14 -8.34
N ILE A 15 15.11 7.21 -9.20
CA ILE A 15 15.94 6.08 -9.62
C ILE A 15 17.13 6.54 -10.48
N VAL A 16 16.91 7.52 -11.36
CA VAL A 16 17.97 8.16 -12.16
C VAL A 16 19.01 8.81 -11.23
N ALA A 17 18.56 9.65 -10.29
CA ALA A 17 19.43 10.33 -9.35
C ALA A 17 20.19 9.34 -8.44
N ALA A 18 19.53 8.26 -8.01
CA ALA A 18 20.13 7.20 -7.22
C ALA A 18 21.25 6.47 -7.98
N ALA A 19 21.06 6.22 -9.28
CA ALA A 19 22.08 5.65 -10.15
C ALA A 19 23.30 6.57 -10.28
N GLU A 20 23.07 7.87 -10.54
CA GLU A 20 24.13 8.88 -10.65
C GLU A 20 24.93 9.02 -9.36
N ALA A 21 24.24 8.99 -8.21
CA ALA A 21 24.84 9.04 -6.89
C ALA A 21 25.49 7.71 -6.46
N LYS A 22 25.33 6.63 -7.24
CA LYS A 22 25.85 5.28 -6.94
C LYS A 22 25.43 4.78 -5.55
N VAL A 23 24.16 5.00 -5.18
CA VAL A 23 23.64 4.50 -3.91
C VAL A 23 23.68 2.97 -3.89
N ARG A 24 23.86 2.38 -2.71
CA ARG A 24 23.95 0.92 -2.57
C ARG A 24 22.66 0.19 -2.95
N ARG A 25 21.51 0.78 -2.61
CA ARG A 25 20.17 0.19 -2.76
C ARG A 25 19.11 1.29 -2.63
N VAL A 26 18.04 1.16 -3.40
CA VAL A 26 16.80 1.92 -3.25
C VAL A 26 15.71 1.00 -2.70
N VAL A 27 14.98 1.46 -1.69
CA VAL A 27 13.76 0.78 -1.21
C VAL A 27 12.56 1.61 -1.64
N PHE A 28 11.71 1.04 -2.48
CA PHE A 28 10.55 1.72 -3.05
C PHE A 28 9.25 1.29 -2.35
N THR A 29 8.53 2.28 -1.79
CA THR A 29 7.22 2.04 -1.17
C THR A 29 6.12 2.02 -2.23
N SER A 30 5.74 0.82 -2.66
CA SER A 30 4.58 0.60 -3.50
C SER A 30 3.30 0.52 -2.66
N SER A 31 2.39 -0.42 -2.97
CA SER A 31 1.11 -0.62 -2.30
C SER A 31 0.53 -1.98 -2.66
N ILE A 32 -0.32 -2.53 -1.78
CA ILE A 32 -1.20 -3.66 -2.13
C ILE A 32 -2.12 -3.34 -3.32
N GLY A 33 -2.39 -2.06 -3.62
CA GLY A 33 -3.12 -1.65 -4.82
C GLY A 33 -2.44 -2.03 -6.13
N ALA A 34 -1.15 -2.33 -6.12
CA ALA A 34 -0.40 -2.89 -7.25
C ALA A 34 -0.43 -4.44 -7.31
N VAL A 35 -1.09 -5.09 -6.35
CA VAL A 35 -1.09 -6.54 -6.15
C VAL A 35 -2.50 -7.13 -6.30
N THR A 36 -3.52 -6.60 -5.61
CA THR A 36 -4.82 -7.30 -5.43
C THR A 36 -5.92 -6.90 -6.40
N MET A 37 -5.73 -5.89 -7.26
CA MET A 37 -6.79 -5.37 -8.11
C MET A 37 -6.88 -6.15 -9.43
N ASP A 38 -7.24 -7.42 -9.34
CA ASP A 38 -7.37 -8.34 -10.47
C ASP A 38 -8.67 -9.13 -10.35
N PRO A 39 -9.69 -8.85 -11.19
CA PRO A 39 -10.99 -9.52 -11.10
C PRO A 39 -10.94 -10.97 -11.58
N ASN A 40 -9.87 -11.38 -12.27
CA ASN A 40 -9.71 -12.73 -12.80
C ASN A 40 -9.03 -13.67 -11.80
N ARG A 41 -8.53 -13.14 -10.69
CA ARG A 41 -7.90 -13.94 -9.64
C ARG A 41 -8.97 -14.73 -8.89
N GLY A 42 -8.79 -16.05 -8.82
CA GLY A 42 -9.68 -16.93 -8.08
C GLY A 42 -9.69 -16.60 -6.58
N PRO A 43 -10.83 -16.82 -5.88
CA PRO A 43 -10.98 -16.48 -4.47
C PRO A 43 -10.08 -17.32 -3.53
N ASP A 44 -9.70 -18.53 -3.94
CA ASP A 44 -8.87 -19.45 -3.16
C ASP A 44 -7.36 -19.26 -3.42
N VAL A 45 -6.99 -18.33 -4.30
CA VAL A 45 -5.58 -18.06 -4.63
C VAL A 45 -4.95 -17.26 -3.50
N VAL A 46 -3.89 -17.81 -2.91
CA VAL A 46 -3.06 -17.07 -1.94
C VAL A 46 -2.43 -15.87 -2.65
N VAL A 47 -2.70 -14.67 -2.13
CA VAL A 47 -2.10 -13.45 -2.64
C VAL A 47 -0.68 -13.32 -2.10
N ASP A 48 0.30 -13.36 -2.99
CA ASP A 48 1.72 -13.21 -2.70
C ASP A 48 2.37 -12.15 -3.61
N GLU A 49 3.69 -12.06 -3.59
CA GLU A 49 4.47 -11.10 -4.37
C GLU A 49 4.53 -11.41 -5.87
N SER A 50 4.09 -12.57 -6.32
CA SER A 50 3.94 -12.86 -7.75
C SER A 50 2.72 -12.20 -8.37
N CYS A 51 1.74 -11.84 -7.53
CA CYS A 51 0.49 -11.25 -7.95
C CYS A 51 0.63 -9.79 -8.40
N TRP A 52 -0.05 -9.42 -9.49
CA TRP A 52 -0.12 -8.05 -9.98
C TRP A 52 -1.57 -7.63 -10.23
N SER A 53 -1.84 -6.34 -10.02
CA SER A 53 -3.11 -5.74 -10.40
C SER A 53 -3.30 -5.63 -11.91
N ASP A 54 -4.52 -5.87 -12.37
CA ASP A 54 -4.96 -5.60 -13.73
C ASP A 54 -5.15 -4.08 -13.91
N LEU A 55 -4.38 -3.51 -14.84
CA LEU A 55 -4.37 -2.08 -15.10
C LEU A 55 -5.65 -1.59 -15.77
N GLU A 56 -6.26 -2.39 -16.63
CA GLU A 56 -7.50 -2.04 -17.31
C GLU A 56 -8.69 -2.13 -16.37
N PHE A 57 -8.70 -3.10 -15.45
CA PHE A 57 -9.65 -3.14 -14.36
C PHE A 57 -9.53 -1.91 -13.45
N CYS A 58 -8.31 -1.53 -13.07
CA CYS A 58 -8.09 -0.31 -12.28
C CYS A 58 -8.60 0.95 -13.00
N LYS A 59 -8.38 1.07 -14.31
CA LYS A 59 -8.89 2.20 -15.12
C LYS A 59 -10.43 2.19 -15.21
N SER A 60 -11.02 1.05 -15.58
CA SER A 60 -12.46 0.93 -15.83
C SER A 60 -13.28 1.20 -14.56
N THR A 61 -12.74 0.80 -13.40
CA THR A 61 -13.34 1.06 -12.07
C THR A 61 -12.91 2.40 -11.45
N LYS A 62 -12.14 3.22 -12.19
CA LYS A 62 -11.62 4.53 -11.74
C LYS A 62 -10.76 4.45 -10.45
N ASN A 63 -10.15 3.30 -10.19
CA ASN A 63 -9.18 3.09 -9.11
C ASN A 63 -7.80 3.69 -9.46
N TRP A 64 -7.76 5.00 -9.67
CA TRP A 64 -6.59 5.73 -10.13
C TRP A 64 -5.39 5.66 -9.18
N TYR A 65 -5.63 5.52 -7.87
CA TYR A 65 -4.58 5.29 -6.88
C TYR A 65 -3.86 3.95 -7.14
N CYS A 66 -4.63 2.86 -7.25
CA CYS A 66 -4.10 1.52 -7.51
C CYS A 66 -3.39 1.47 -8.85
N TYR A 67 -4.00 2.07 -9.90
CA TYR A 67 -3.38 2.22 -11.20
C TYR A 67 -2.03 2.96 -11.12
N GLY A 68 -2.01 4.13 -10.48
CA GLY A 68 -0.80 4.95 -10.34
C GLY A 68 0.32 4.21 -9.61
N LYS A 69 -0.01 3.50 -8.51
CA LYS A 69 0.96 2.67 -7.78
C LYS A 69 1.50 1.51 -8.62
N ALA A 70 0.63 0.80 -9.36
CA ALA A 70 1.05 -0.30 -10.21
C ALA A 70 1.97 0.16 -11.36
N VAL A 71 1.65 1.27 -12.01
CA VAL A 71 2.48 1.82 -13.11
C VAL A 71 3.78 2.40 -12.57
N ALA A 72 3.76 3.10 -11.43
CA ALA A 72 4.97 3.63 -10.81
C ALA A 72 5.93 2.51 -10.37
N GLU A 73 5.42 1.42 -9.81
CA GLU A 73 6.24 0.25 -9.45
C GLU A 73 6.87 -0.40 -10.69
N LYS A 74 6.10 -0.63 -11.75
CA LYS A 74 6.62 -1.16 -13.02
C LYS A 74 7.70 -0.24 -13.61
N ALA A 75 7.50 1.08 -13.55
CA ALA A 75 8.46 2.06 -13.99
C ALA A 75 9.74 2.05 -13.13
N ALA A 76 9.63 1.94 -11.80
CA ALA A 76 10.77 1.82 -10.90
C ALA A 76 11.62 0.60 -11.27
N CYS A 77 10.98 -0.57 -11.43
CA CYS A 77 11.66 -1.81 -11.78
C CYS A 77 12.37 -1.74 -13.13
N ALA A 78 11.71 -1.16 -14.14
CA ALA A 78 12.30 -0.99 -15.47
C ALA A 78 13.51 -0.06 -15.44
N GLU A 79 13.38 1.13 -14.82
CA GLU A 79 14.44 2.13 -14.74
C GLU A 79 15.63 1.63 -13.91
N ALA A 80 15.36 0.93 -12.80
CA ALA A 80 16.41 0.38 -11.94
C ALA A 80 17.20 -0.70 -12.67
N LYS A 81 16.50 -1.59 -13.41
CA LYS A 81 17.13 -2.63 -14.22
C LYS A 81 18.00 -2.04 -15.32
N GLU A 82 17.51 -1.01 -16.02
CA GLU A 82 18.26 -0.34 -17.09
C GLU A 82 19.55 0.31 -16.58
N ARG A 83 19.52 0.87 -15.37
CA ARG A 83 20.64 1.61 -14.78
C ARG A 83 21.54 0.78 -13.84
N GLY A 84 21.19 -0.48 -13.60
CA GLY A 84 21.92 -1.33 -12.65
C GLY A 84 21.78 -0.88 -11.19
N VAL A 85 20.65 -0.29 -10.82
CA VAL A 85 20.32 0.07 -9.43
C VAL A 85 19.71 -1.13 -8.72
N ASP A 86 20.26 -1.50 -7.56
CA ASP A 86 19.63 -2.48 -6.67
C ASP A 86 18.33 -1.88 -6.08
N LEU A 87 17.21 -2.49 -6.43
CA LEU A 87 15.87 -2.05 -6.05
C LEU A 87 15.14 -3.15 -5.29
N VAL A 88 14.63 -2.81 -4.12
CA VAL A 88 13.69 -3.64 -3.36
C VAL A 88 12.37 -2.89 -3.18
N VAL A 89 11.25 -3.58 -3.33
CA VAL A 89 9.91 -2.99 -3.24
C VAL A 89 9.19 -3.51 -2.00
N ILE A 90 8.52 -2.62 -1.27
CA ILE A 90 7.58 -3.00 -0.22
C ILE A 90 6.17 -2.61 -0.65
N ASN A 91 5.25 -3.57 -0.57
CA ASN A 91 3.83 -3.45 -0.89
C ASN A 91 3.02 -3.48 0.42
N PRO A 92 2.94 -2.36 1.17
CA PRO A 92 2.14 -2.33 2.38
C PRO A 92 0.65 -2.35 2.04
N VAL A 93 -0.12 -2.97 2.95
CA VAL A 93 -1.59 -2.93 2.94
C VAL A 93 -2.11 -1.65 3.61
N LEU A 94 -3.35 -1.62 4.11
CA LEU A 94 -3.88 -0.41 4.74
C LEU A 94 -3.16 -0.15 6.07
N VAL A 95 -2.28 0.86 6.06
CA VAL A 95 -1.39 1.17 7.19
C VAL A 95 -2.12 1.96 8.26
N LEU A 96 -2.11 1.46 9.50
CA LEU A 96 -2.69 2.11 10.67
C LEU A 96 -1.65 2.29 11.78
N GLY A 97 -1.92 3.20 12.72
CA GLY A 97 -1.09 3.38 13.91
C GLY A 97 -1.03 4.85 14.36
N PRO A 98 -0.19 5.16 15.35
CA PRO A 98 -0.01 6.52 15.86
C PRO A 98 0.52 7.48 14.79
N LEU A 99 0.06 8.73 14.82
CA LEU A 99 0.49 9.78 13.89
C LEU A 99 1.59 10.62 14.54
N LEU A 100 2.68 10.84 13.82
CA LEU A 100 3.72 11.79 14.23
C LEU A 100 3.49 13.18 13.62
N GLN A 101 2.86 13.23 12.45
CA GLN A 101 2.46 14.47 11.81
C GLN A 101 1.12 14.99 12.38
N SER A 102 0.89 16.30 12.30
CA SER A 102 -0.34 16.94 12.77
C SER A 102 -1.57 16.73 11.87
N THR A 103 -1.38 16.21 10.65
CA THR A 103 -2.44 16.02 9.66
C THR A 103 -2.87 14.55 9.55
N ILE A 104 -4.16 14.34 9.32
CA ILE A 104 -4.71 12.99 9.12
C ILE A 104 -4.46 12.54 7.67
N ASN A 105 -3.77 11.41 7.50
CA ASN A 105 -3.55 10.81 6.19
C ASN A 105 -4.70 9.87 5.79
N ALA A 106 -4.79 9.55 4.50
CA ALA A 106 -5.93 8.84 3.91
C ALA A 106 -6.29 7.50 4.59
N SER A 107 -5.31 6.70 5.02
CA SER A 107 -5.59 5.41 5.68
C SER A 107 -6.22 5.60 7.07
N ILE A 108 -5.86 6.66 7.78
CA ILE A 108 -6.45 6.98 9.09
C ILE A 108 -7.85 7.56 8.92
N ILE A 109 -8.12 8.35 7.87
CA ILE A 109 -9.49 8.80 7.53
C ILE A 109 -10.44 7.60 7.41
N HIS A 110 -9.96 6.48 6.87
CA HIS A 110 -10.77 5.26 6.72
C HIS A 110 -11.23 4.68 8.06
N ILE A 111 -10.47 4.85 9.16
CA ILE A 111 -10.90 4.47 10.52
C ILE A 111 -11.67 5.59 11.20
N LEU A 112 -11.17 6.83 11.10
CA LEU A 112 -11.72 8.00 11.78
C LEU A 112 -13.19 8.23 11.43
N LYS A 113 -13.60 7.97 10.19
CA LYS A 113 -14.99 8.14 9.74
C LYS A 113 -16.01 7.34 10.56
N TYR A 114 -15.60 6.22 11.17
CA TYR A 114 -16.47 5.42 12.04
C TYR A 114 -16.62 6.07 13.42
N LEU A 115 -15.50 6.53 14.00
CA LEU A 115 -15.49 7.18 15.31
C LEU A 115 -16.21 8.54 15.26
N THR A 116 -16.08 9.31 14.18
CA THR A 116 -16.79 10.59 14.03
C THR A 116 -18.26 10.43 13.65
N GLY A 117 -18.73 9.21 13.41
CA GLY A 117 -20.09 8.94 12.91
C GLY A 117 -20.35 9.49 11.52
N SER A 118 -19.30 9.83 10.74
CA SER A 118 -19.43 10.25 9.34
C SER A 118 -19.87 9.09 8.44
N ALA A 119 -19.43 7.88 8.76
CA ALA A 119 -19.98 6.64 8.19
C ALA A 119 -21.14 6.16 9.07
N LYS A 120 -22.32 5.98 8.47
CA LYS A 120 -23.52 5.45 9.16
C LYS A 120 -23.66 3.93 9.04
N THR A 121 -22.95 3.34 8.09
CA THR A 121 -22.90 1.90 7.82
C THR A 121 -21.47 1.53 7.46
N TYR A 122 -21.17 0.23 7.41
CA TYR A 122 -19.96 -0.30 6.80
C TYR A 122 -20.27 -1.09 5.54
N ALA A 123 -19.33 -1.12 4.59
CA ALA A 123 -19.46 -1.92 3.39
C ALA A 123 -19.17 -3.40 3.69
N ASN A 124 -19.93 -4.30 3.07
CA ASN A 124 -19.61 -5.74 3.06
C ASN A 124 -18.36 -5.97 2.19
N SER A 125 -17.20 -5.88 2.82
CA SER A 125 -15.89 -5.91 2.15
C SER A 125 -14.81 -6.30 3.14
N VAL A 126 -13.75 -6.92 2.64
CA VAL A 126 -12.54 -7.24 3.41
C VAL A 126 -11.38 -6.37 2.97
N GLN A 127 -10.44 -6.13 3.87
CA GLN A 127 -9.20 -5.41 3.58
C GLN A 127 -8.09 -5.90 4.52
N ALA A 128 -6.86 -5.93 4.02
CA ALA A 128 -5.69 -6.22 4.83
C ALA A 128 -5.18 -4.97 5.57
N TYR A 129 -4.72 -5.15 6.81
CA TYR A 129 -4.20 -4.10 7.69
C TYR A 129 -2.78 -4.42 8.16
N VAL A 130 -2.01 -3.37 8.45
CA VAL A 130 -0.66 -3.48 9.00
C VAL A 130 -0.34 -2.27 9.87
N HIS A 131 0.46 -2.47 10.91
CA HIS A 131 0.87 -1.38 11.78
C HIS A 131 2.00 -0.55 11.14
N VAL A 132 1.97 0.77 11.31
CA VAL A 132 2.93 1.71 10.70
C VAL A 132 4.38 1.45 11.12
N LYS A 133 4.61 1.01 12.37
CA LYS A 133 5.95 0.63 12.84
C LYS A 133 6.47 -0.60 12.11
N ASP A 134 5.61 -1.55 11.78
CA ASP A 134 6.02 -2.78 11.10
C ASP A 134 6.41 -2.47 9.66
N VAL A 135 5.66 -1.58 8.99
CA VAL A 135 6.03 -1.06 7.68
C VAL A 135 7.38 -0.35 7.73
N ALA A 136 7.62 0.51 8.73
CA ALA A 136 8.89 1.21 8.88
C ALA A 136 10.05 0.22 9.12
N LEU A 137 9.87 -0.75 10.02
CA LEU A 137 10.84 -1.81 10.29
C LEU A 137 11.12 -2.66 9.06
N ALA A 138 10.09 -2.98 8.26
CA ALA A 138 10.26 -3.71 7.00
C ALA A 138 11.16 -2.93 6.02
N HIS A 139 11.00 -1.61 5.91
CA HIS A 139 11.87 -0.78 5.06
C HIS A 139 13.33 -0.82 5.51
N VAL A 140 13.58 -0.75 6.82
CA VAL A 140 14.95 -0.86 7.38
C VAL A 140 15.50 -2.25 7.13
N LEU A 141 14.72 -3.30 7.40
CA LEU A 141 15.15 -4.69 7.28
C LEU A 141 15.56 -5.04 5.85
N VAL A 142 14.77 -4.68 4.84
CA VAL A 142 15.12 -4.95 3.44
C VAL A 142 16.25 -4.06 2.92
N LEU A 143 16.46 -2.88 3.51
CA LEU A 143 17.60 -2.03 3.19
C LEU A 143 18.91 -2.62 3.75
N GLU A 144 18.87 -3.20 4.95
CA GLU A 144 20.05 -3.72 5.65
C GLU A 144 20.40 -5.17 5.31
N THR A 145 19.43 -5.96 4.85
CA THR A 145 19.63 -7.38 4.51
C THR A 145 20.22 -7.53 3.10
N PRO A 146 21.50 -7.93 2.93
CA PRO A 146 22.14 -7.93 1.61
C PRO A 146 21.44 -8.82 0.57
N SER A 147 20.88 -9.96 1.01
CA SER A 147 20.18 -10.91 0.15
C SER A 147 18.73 -10.51 -0.18
N ALA A 148 18.20 -9.44 0.41
CA ALA A 148 16.84 -8.98 0.10
C ALA A 148 16.76 -8.54 -1.36
N SER A 149 15.78 -9.07 -2.08
CA SER A 149 15.52 -8.77 -3.48
C SER A 149 14.03 -8.90 -3.80
N GLY A 150 13.59 -8.26 -4.88
CA GLY A 150 12.22 -8.37 -5.36
C GLY A 150 11.23 -7.50 -4.59
N ARG A 151 10.02 -8.03 -4.42
CA ARG A 151 8.89 -7.38 -3.76
C ARG A 151 8.66 -8.04 -2.41
N TYR A 152 8.06 -7.32 -1.48
CA TYR A 152 7.66 -7.81 -0.16
C TYR A 152 6.27 -7.32 0.18
N LEU A 153 5.32 -8.23 0.32
CA LEU A 153 3.98 -7.94 0.83
C LEU A 153 4.08 -7.69 2.34
N CYS A 154 3.59 -6.53 2.79
CA CYS A 154 3.68 -6.14 4.19
C CYS A 154 2.26 -6.00 4.76
N ALA A 155 1.79 -7.08 5.39
CA ALA A 155 0.46 -7.25 5.97
C ALA A 155 0.52 -8.04 7.28
N GLU A 156 -0.43 -7.80 8.17
CA GLU A 156 -0.62 -8.60 9.39
C GLU A 156 -1.82 -9.54 9.24
N SER A 157 -3.01 -8.98 9.00
CA SER A 157 -4.24 -9.76 8.83
C SER A 157 -5.23 -9.10 7.87
N VAL A 158 -6.20 -9.90 7.41
CA VAL A 158 -7.35 -9.47 6.61
C VAL A 158 -8.58 -9.48 7.52
N LEU A 159 -9.30 -8.36 7.58
CA LEU A 159 -10.52 -8.25 8.37
C LEU A 159 -11.69 -7.82 7.49
N HIS A 160 -12.88 -8.33 7.82
CA HIS A 160 -14.13 -7.77 7.33
C HIS A 160 -14.38 -6.41 7.99
N ARG A 161 -15.10 -5.50 7.32
CA ARG A 161 -15.42 -4.19 7.94
C ARG A 161 -16.25 -4.33 9.22
N GLY A 162 -17.06 -5.39 9.33
CA GLY A 162 -17.78 -5.77 10.56
C GLY A 162 -16.85 -5.98 11.74
N ASP A 163 -15.82 -6.81 11.57
CA ASP A 163 -14.82 -7.07 12.62
C ASP A 163 -14.13 -5.77 13.06
N VAL A 164 -13.81 -4.89 12.11
CA VAL A 164 -13.18 -3.60 12.39
C VAL A 164 -14.08 -2.70 13.25
N VAL A 165 -15.37 -2.58 12.91
CA VAL A 165 -16.29 -1.74 13.70
C VAL A 165 -16.59 -2.36 15.06
N GLU A 166 -16.64 -3.69 15.16
CA GLU A 166 -16.79 -4.40 16.45
C GLU A 166 -15.59 -4.14 17.38
N ILE A 167 -14.37 -4.20 16.84
CA ILE A 167 -13.15 -3.84 17.58
C ILE A 167 -13.22 -2.39 18.06
N LEU A 168 -13.64 -1.45 17.20
CA LEU A 168 -13.76 -0.03 17.58
C LEU A 168 -14.82 0.17 18.66
N ALA A 169 -16.00 -0.43 18.54
CA ALA A 169 -17.07 -0.32 19.52
C ALA A 169 -16.68 -0.91 20.89
N LYS A 170 -15.88 -1.99 20.90
CA LYS A 170 -15.35 -2.59 22.13
C LYS A 170 -14.36 -1.67 22.87
N PHE A 171 -13.48 -1.00 22.13
CA PHE A 171 -12.46 -0.13 22.73
C PHE A 171 -12.94 1.28 23.02
N PHE A 172 -13.93 1.78 22.29
CA PHE A 172 -14.41 3.16 22.33
C PHE A 172 -15.94 3.22 22.41
N PRO A 173 -16.57 2.64 23.45
CA PRO A 173 -18.03 2.56 23.58
C PRO A 173 -18.73 3.92 23.66
N GLU A 174 -18.00 5.00 23.93
CA GLU A 174 -18.50 6.37 23.95
C GLU A 174 -18.77 6.97 22.55
N TYR A 175 -18.27 6.34 21.49
CA TYR A 175 -18.50 6.76 20.11
C TYR A 175 -19.60 5.93 19.45
N ASN A 176 -20.44 6.60 18.65
CA ASN A 176 -21.53 5.95 17.92
C ASN A 176 -21.02 5.29 16.62
N VAL A 177 -20.36 4.15 16.79
CA VAL A 177 -19.85 3.32 15.69
C VAL A 177 -20.99 2.49 15.06
N PRO A 178 -21.05 2.33 13.73
CA PRO A 178 -22.06 1.48 13.08
C PRO A 178 -21.99 0.02 13.53
N THR A 179 -23.16 -0.58 13.78
CA THR A 179 -23.34 -2.01 14.10
C THR A 179 -23.85 -2.80 12.90
#